data_AF-A0A926ZHN8-F1
#
_entry.id   AF-A0A926ZHN8-F1
#
_cell.length_a   1.000
_cell.length_b   1.000
_cell.length_c   1.000
_cell.angle_alpha   90.00
_cell.angle_beta   90.00
_cell.angle_gamma   90.00
#
_symmetry.space_group_name_H-M   'P 1'
#
loop_
_entity.id
_entity.type
_entity.pdbx_description
1 polymer ?
#
loop_
_entity_poly.entity_id
_entity_poly.type
_entity_poly.pdbx_seq_one_letter_code
_entity_poly.pdbx_strand_id
1 'polypeptide(L)'
;MGTWGAGNFENDGALDYLCDLVQRLEKEIKDCFTEENRADLDEDGEAVLIPSVAILSVLCEKFNVAPPKETVIKEWRETYLRIYDEQIDNLRPQEDYKQERRQVIEETFAKLERIALSFYR
;
A
#
# COMPACT_ATOMS: atom_id res chain seq x y z
N MET A 1 -13.67 17.70 -24.20
CA MET A 1 -12.49 18.00 -25.05
C MET A 1 -11.31 17.69 -24.16
N GLY A 2 -10.60 16.59 -24.40
CA GLY A 2 -9.63 16.07 -23.43
C GLY A 2 -8.31 16.82 -23.45
N THR A 3 -7.58 16.79 -22.35
CA THR A 3 -6.25 17.39 -22.26
C THR A 3 -5.26 16.53 -23.03
N TRP A 4 -4.31 17.13 -23.75
CA TRP A 4 -3.24 16.43 -24.44
C TRP A 4 -1.94 17.21 -24.24
N GLY A 5 -1.00 16.62 -23.52
CA GLY A 5 0.39 17.05 -23.41
C GLY A 5 1.35 15.99 -23.96
N ALA A 6 2.65 16.24 -23.85
CA ALA A 6 3.69 15.38 -24.39
C ALA A 6 4.14 14.28 -23.41
N GLY A 7 3.78 14.39 -22.14
CA GLY A 7 4.09 13.42 -21.09
C GLY A 7 3.18 12.18 -21.11
N ASN A 8 3.69 11.06 -20.57
CA ASN A 8 3.01 9.75 -20.60
C ASN A 8 1.60 9.75 -19.97
N PHE A 9 1.33 10.64 -19.03
CA PHE A 9 0.05 10.76 -18.32
C PHE A 9 -0.60 12.14 -18.54
N GLU A 10 -0.17 12.90 -19.56
CA GLU A 10 -0.76 14.21 -19.88
C GLU A 10 -1.94 14.09 -20.87
N ASN A 11 -2.65 12.97 -20.82
CA ASN A 11 -3.93 12.78 -21.50
C ASN A 11 -4.92 12.10 -20.57
N ASP A 12 -6.19 12.52 -20.67
CA ASP A 12 -7.28 12.02 -19.82
C ASP A 12 -7.36 10.49 -19.81
N GLY A 13 -7.24 9.82 -20.97
CA GLY A 13 -7.30 8.35 -21.03
C GLY A 13 -6.11 7.66 -20.36
N ALA A 14 -4.93 8.30 -20.34
CA ALA A 14 -3.78 7.79 -19.61
C ALA A 14 -3.93 7.98 -18.09
N LEU A 15 -4.56 9.08 -17.66
CA LEU A 15 -4.92 9.30 -16.26
C LEU A 15 -6.00 8.33 -15.80
N ASP A 16 -7.02 8.04 -16.63
CA ASP A 16 -8.05 7.05 -16.33
C ASP A 16 -7.43 5.67 -16.10
N TYR A 17 -6.50 5.25 -16.97
CA TYR A 17 -5.76 4.00 -16.80
C TYR A 17 -4.99 3.95 -15.47
N LEU A 18 -4.35 5.06 -15.09
CA LEU A 18 -3.61 5.14 -13.82
C LEU A 18 -4.55 5.09 -12.61
N CYS A 19 -5.70 5.77 -12.67
CA CYS A 19 -6.74 5.71 -11.64
C CYS A 19 -7.27 4.29 -11.47
N ASP A 20 -7.52 3.57 -12.56
CA ASP A 20 -7.94 2.17 -12.54
C ASP A 20 -6.88 1.28 -11.88
N LEU A 21 -5.60 1.50 -12.19
CA LEU A 21 -4.51 0.75 -11.58
C LEU A 21 -4.44 0.99 -10.06
N VAL A 22 -4.59 2.24 -9.61
CA VAL A 22 -4.65 2.59 -8.19
C VAL A 22 -5.83 1.91 -7.50
N GLN A 23 -7.01 1.94 -8.10
CA GLN A 23 -8.19 1.28 -7.54
C GLN A 23 -8.01 -0.24 -7.43
N ARG A 24 -7.34 -0.86 -8.41
CA ARG A 24 -7.01 -2.30 -8.35
C ARG A 24 -6.05 -2.61 -7.22
N LEU A 25 -5.01 -1.81 -7.01
CA LEU A 25 -4.08 -1.98 -5.88
C LEU A 25 -4.79 -1.81 -4.54
N GLU A 26 -5.66 -0.79 -4.41
CA GLU A 26 -6.47 -0.61 -3.19
C GLU A 26 -7.40 -1.81 -2.95
N LYS A 27 -8.02 -2.34 -4.00
CA LYS A 27 -8.86 -3.54 -3.89
C LYS A 27 -8.01 -4.75 -3.46
N GLU A 28 -6.85 -4.97 -4.06
CA GLU A 28 -5.96 -6.08 -3.73
C GLU A 28 -5.55 -6.06 -2.24
N ILE A 29 -5.18 -4.87 -1.74
CA ILE A 29 -4.85 -4.69 -0.32
C ILE A 29 -6.06 -5.04 0.56
N LYS A 30 -7.26 -4.58 0.20
CA LYS A 30 -8.49 -4.90 0.95
C LYS A 30 -8.79 -6.40 0.92
N ASP A 31 -8.70 -7.02 -0.25
CA ASP A 31 -8.98 -8.44 -0.42
C ASP A 31 -8.06 -9.28 0.47
N CYS A 32 -6.77 -8.93 0.55
CA CYS A 32 -5.82 -9.59 1.45
C CYS A 32 -6.27 -9.57 2.93
N PHE A 33 -6.89 -8.48 3.39
CA PHE A 33 -7.42 -8.38 4.77
C PHE A 33 -8.78 -9.05 4.96
N THR A 34 -9.57 -9.22 3.91
CA THR A 34 -10.94 -9.77 4.02
C THR A 34 -11.05 -11.26 3.74
N GLU A 35 -10.17 -11.78 2.91
CA GLU A 35 -10.11 -13.21 2.57
C GLU A 35 -9.27 -13.95 3.60
N GLU A 36 -9.70 -15.16 3.94
CA GLU A 36 -9.11 -15.95 5.03
C GLU A 36 -7.61 -16.19 4.78
N ASN A 37 -6.79 -15.86 5.79
CA ASN A 37 -5.34 -16.06 5.87
C ASN A 37 -4.48 -15.38 4.79
N ARG A 38 -5.07 -14.62 3.83
CA ARG A 38 -4.25 -13.96 2.80
C ARG A 38 -3.29 -12.92 3.37
N ALA A 39 -3.67 -12.22 4.43
CA ALA A 39 -2.77 -11.27 5.08
C ALA A 39 -1.63 -11.93 5.89
N ASP A 40 -1.60 -13.26 6.01
CA ASP A 40 -0.56 -13.98 6.74
C ASP A 40 0.82 -13.81 6.09
N LEU A 41 1.87 -13.91 6.91
CA LEU A 41 3.24 -13.61 6.50
C LEU A 41 3.78 -14.62 5.48
N ASP A 42 3.40 -15.89 5.60
CA ASP A 42 3.77 -16.99 4.71
C ASP A 42 2.82 -17.17 3.52
N GLU A 43 1.82 -16.30 3.39
CA GLU A 43 0.89 -16.20 2.25
C GLU A 43 1.13 -14.87 1.48
N ASP A 44 0.08 -14.07 1.29
CA ASP A 44 0.12 -12.85 0.48
C ASP A 44 0.59 -11.61 1.26
N GLY A 45 0.71 -11.67 2.59
CA GLY A 45 1.05 -10.50 3.41
C GLY A 45 2.37 -9.84 2.98
N GLU A 46 3.44 -10.62 2.94
CA GLU A 46 4.77 -10.15 2.56
C GLU A 46 5.00 -10.12 1.04
N ALA A 47 4.29 -10.97 0.29
CA ALA A 47 4.46 -11.14 -1.15
C ALA A 47 3.62 -10.20 -2.02
N VAL A 48 2.43 -9.79 -1.54
CA VAL A 48 1.44 -9.03 -2.30
C VAL A 48 1.00 -7.77 -1.55
N LEU A 49 0.57 -7.88 -0.30
CA LEU A 49 -0.04 -6.78 0.45
C LEU A 49 0.96 -5.63 0.66
N ILE A 50 2.10 -5.88 1.32
CA ILE A 50 3.10 -4.83 1.58
C ILE A 50 3.70 -4.26 0.29
N PRO A 51 4.10 -5.07 -0.71
CA PRO A 51 4.52 -4.54 -2.00
C PRO A 51 3.45 -3.67 -2.69
N SER A 52 2.17 -4.03 -2.60
CA SER A 52 1.07 -3.24 -3.17
C SER A 52 0.95 -1.87 -2.49
N VAL A 53 1.08 -1.79 -1.17
CA VAL A 53 1.12 -0.52 -0.42
C VAL A 53 2.31 0.34 -0.87
N ALA A 54 3.49 -0.27 -1.02
CA ALA A 54 4.69 0.43 -1.47
C ALA A 54 4.54 0.99 -2.89
N ILE A 55 4.03 0.19 -3.84
CA ILE A 55 3.76 0.61 -5.22
C ILE A 55 2.74 1.74 -5.25
N LEU A 56 1.62 1.59 -4.52
CA LEU A 56 0.57 2.59 -4.42
C LEU A 56 1.13 3.94 -3.93
N SER A 57 2.00 3.92 -2.91
CA SER A 57 2.65 5.14 -2.40
C SER A 57 3.47 5.87 -3.47
N VAL A 58 4.18 5.13 -4.33
CA VAL A 58 5.00 5.71 -5.40
C VAL A 58 4.12 6.31 -6.50
N LEU A 59 3.02 5.63 -6.87
CA LEU A 59 2.10 6.12 -7.88
C LEU A 59 1.40 7.42 -7.42
N CYS A 60 0.88 7.44 -6.20
CA CYS A 60 0.22 8.61 -5.63
C CYS A 60 1.18 9.81 -5.50
N GLU A 61 2.40 9.58 -5.01
CA GLU A 61 3.41 10.64 -4.87
C GLU A 61 3.84 11.22 -6.22
N LYS A 62 4.12 10.36 -7.21
CA LYS A 62 4.72 10.80 -8.47
C LYS A 62 3.72 11.43 -9.43
N PHE A 63 2.49 10.94 -9.44
CA PHE A 63 1.48 11.34 -10.42
C PHE A 63 0.30 12.11 -9.81
N ASN A 64 0.36 12.40 -8.51
CA ASN A 64 -0.67 13.15 -7.79
C ASN A 64 -2.09 12.58 -8.02
N VAL A 65 -2.19 11.25 -8.00
CA VAL A 65 -3.47 10.53 -8.07
C VAL A 65 -3.99 10.25 -6.66
N ALA A 66 -5.32 10.25 -6.52
CA ALA A 66 -5.98 10.16 -5.21
C ALA A 66 -5.57 8.88 -4.46
N PRO A 67 -4.94 8.98 -3.29
CA PRO A 67 -4.66 7.84 -2.43
C PRO A 67 -5.93 7.43 -1.65
N PRO A 68 -5.95 6.25 -0.99
CA PRO A 68 -6.96 5.95 0.00
C PRO A 68 -6.96 6.98 1.14
N LYS A 69 -8.08 7.09 1.87
CA LYS A 69 -8.15 8.01 3.02
C LYS A 69 -7.16 7.60 4.11
N GLU A 70 -6.59 8.58 4.81
CA GLU A 70 -5.63 8.34 5.90
C GLU A 70 -6.18 7.37 6.96
N THR A 71 -7.45 7.50 7.33
CA THR A 71 -8.08 6.60 8.32
C THR A 71 -8.07 5.14 7.86
N VAL A 72 -8.30 4.88 6.57
CA VAL A 72 -8.28 3.53 5.99
C VAL A 72 -6.86 2.97 5.98
N ILE A 73 -5.88 3.79 5.62
CA ILE A 73 -4.46 3.38 5.59
C ILE A 73 -3.98 3.04 7.00
N LYS A 74 -4.39 3.83 8.00
CA LYS A 74 -4.09 3.59 9.41
C LYS A 74 -4.69 2.27 9.90
N GLU A 75 -5.93 1.97 9.54
CA GLU A 75 -6.57 0.68 9.86
C GLU A 75 -5.80 -0.50 9.25
N TRP A 76 -5.37 -0.40 7.99
CA TRP A 76 -4.52 -1.40 7.35
C TRP A 76 -3.19 -1.59 8.08
N ARG A 77 -2.51 -0.49 8.43
CA ARG A 77 -1.24 -0.53 9.16
C ARG A 77 -1.40 -1.25 10.50
N GLU A 78 -2.38 -0.85 11.29
CA GLU A 78 -2.62 -1.42 12.62
C GLU A 78 -2.99 -2.90 12.52
N THR A 79 -3.80 -3.27 11.53
CA THR A 79 -4.20 -4.66 11.29
C THR A 79 -2.99 -5.52 10.91
N TYR A 80 -2.18 -5.07 9.96
CA TYR A 80 -1.05 -5.83 9.46
C TYR A 80 0.10 -5.94 10.47
N LEU A 81 0.40 -4.87 11.21
CA LEU A 81 1.43 -4.94 12.26
C LEU A 81 1.07 -5.93 13.36
N ARG A 82 -0.22 -6.04 13.71
CA ARG A 82 -0.67 -7.07 14.65
C ARG A 82 -0.43 -8.48 14.09
N ILE A 83 -0.82 -8.74 12.84
CA ILE A 83 -0.59 -10.03 12.17
C ILE A 83 0.91 -10.36 12.16
N TYR A 84 1.73 -9.39 11.77
CA TYR A 84 3.18 -9.51 11.77
C TYR A 84 3.73 -9.84 13.16
N ASP A 85 3.34 -9.08 14.18
CA ASP A 85 3.83 -9.27 15.55
C ASP A 85 3.40 -10.64 16.12
N GLU A 86 2.23 -11.17 15.73
CA GLU A 86 1.70 -12.48 16.13
C GLU A 86 2.38 -13.66 15.42
N GLN A 87 2.75 -13.50 14.14
CA GLN A 87 3.19 -14.63 13.30
C GLN A 87 4.70 -14.74 13.16
N ILE A 88 5.43 -13.62 13.17
CA ILE A 88 6.84 -13.59 12.78
C ILE A 88 7.71 -14.56 13.61
N ASP A 89 7.47 -14.70 14.91
CA ASP A 89 8.28 -15.57 15.77
C ASP A 89 8.12 -17.06 15.39
N ASN A 90 6.96 -17.46 14.85
CA ASN A 90 6.72 -18.84 14.39
C ASN A 90 7.53 -19.17 13.13
N LEU A 91 7.93 -18.17 12.36
CA LEU A 91 8.75 -18.29 11.16
C LEU A 91 10.26 -18.33 11.47
N ARG A 92 10.65 -18.26 12.75
CA ARG A 92 12.04 -18.37 13.23
C ARG A 92 12.99 -17.42 12.48
N PRO A 93 12.76 -16.10 12.56
CA PRO A 93 13.56 -15.11 11.86
C PRO A 93 15.00 -15.12 12.38
N GLN A 94 15.92 -14.59 11.57
CA GLN A 94 17.27 -14.29 12.03
C GLN A 94 17.23 -13.20 13.13
N GLU A 95 18.32 -13.08 13.88
CA GLU A 95 18.49 -12.01 14.87
C GLU A 95 18.25 -10.64 14.22
N ASP A 96 17.59 -9.74 14.94
CA ASP A 96 17.20 -8.38 14.54
C ASP A 96 16.20 -8.23 13.37
N TYR A 97 16.03 -9.27 12.53
CA TYR A 97 15.12 -9.22 11.36
C TYR A 97 13.71 -8.81 11.75
N LYS A 98 13.20 -9.32 12.88
CA LYS A 98 11.84 -8.97 13.37
C LYS A 98 11.68 -7.46 13.51
N GLN A 99 12.62 -6.81 14.18
CA GLN A 99 12.59 -5.38 14.48
C GLN A 99 12.82 -4.56 13.21
N GLU A 100 13.83 -4.93 12.41
CA GLU A 100 14.15 -4.24 11.15
C GLU A 100 12.97 -4.27 10.18
N ARG A 101 12.39 -5.46 9.95
CA ARG A 101 11.30 -5.60 9.00
C ARG A 101 10.03 -4.90 9.49
N ARG A 102 9.74 -4.95 10.79
CA ARG A 102 8.63 -4.19 11.39
C ARG A 102 8.76 -2.68 11.15
N GLN A 103 9.96 -2.12 11.30
CA GLN A 103 10.21 -0.71 11.02
C GLN A 103 9.96 -0.38 9.53
N VAL A 104 10.41 -1.24 8.62
CA VAL A 104 10.16 -1.04 7.17
C VAL A 104 8.67 -1.04 6.85
N ILE A 105 7.89 -1.93 7.46
CA ILE A 105 6.43 -1.96 7.31
C ILE A 105 5.80 -0.65 7.81
N GLU A 106 6.19 -0.20 9.00
CA GLU A 106 5.71 1.07 9.58
C GLU A 106 6.03 2.27 8.67
N GLU A 107 7.26 2.36 8.18
CA GLU A 107 7.69 3.43 7.28
C GLU A 107 6.95 3.42 5.95
N THR A 108 6.64 2.22 5.43
CA THR A 108 5.89 2.03 4.19
C THR A 108 4.47 2.61 4.31
N PHE A 109 3.75 2.25 5.38
CA PHE A 109 2.42 2.82 5.64
C PHE A 109 2.49 4.31 5.98
N ALA A 110 3.45 4.74 6.82
CA ALA A 110 3.62 6.14 7.19
C ALA A 110 3.89 7.03 5.97
N LYS A 111 4.59 6.54 4.95
CA LYS A 111 4.74 7.26 3.68
C LYS A 111 3.39 7.49 3.01
N LEU A 112 2.57 6.45 2.86
CA LEU A 112 1.26 6.55 2.22
C LEU A 112 0.29 7.44 3.03
N GLU A 113 0.31 7.35 4.36
CA GLU A 113 -0.46 8.23 5.25
C GLU A 113 -0.11 9.71 5.05
N ARG A 114 1.19 10.06 4.98
CA ARG A 114 1.63 11.43 4.71
C ARG A 114 1.13 11.96 3.37
N ILE A 115 1.18 11.11 2.33
CA ILE A 115 0.67 11.45 1.00
C ILE A 115 -0.84 11.71 1.07
N ALA A 116 -1.60 10.83 1.72
CA ALA A 116 -3.04 11.01 1.89
C ALA A 116 -3.41 12.28 2.65
N LEU A 117 -2.70 12.57 3.76
CA LEU A 117 -2.88 13.82 4.49
C LEU A 117 -2.57 15.05 3.64
N SER A 118 -1.54 14.99 2.79
CA SER A 118 -1.20 16.12 1.91
C SER A 118 -2.20 16.30 0.78
N PHE A 119 -2.76 15.22 0.24
CA PHE A 119 -3.67 15.24 -0.91
C PHE A 119 -5.06 15.78 -0.54
N TYR A 120 -5.55 15.46 0.66
CA TYR A 120 -6.91 15.81 1.12
C TYR A 120 -6.99 17.05 2.03
N ARG A 121 -5.87 17.75 2.22
CA ARG A 121 -5.83 19.06 2.92
C ARG A 121 -6.31 20.19 2.01
#